data_AF-A0A3S2AVM1-F1
#
_entry.id   AF-A0A3S2AVM1-F1
#
_cell.length_a   1.000
_cell.length_b   1.000
_cell.length_c   1.000
_cell.angle_alpha   90.00
_cell.angle_beta   90.00
_cell.angle_gamma   90.00
#
_symmetry.space_group_name_H-M   'P 1'
#
loop_
_entity.id
_entity.type
_entity.pdbx_description
1 polymer ?
#
loop_
_entity_poly.entity_id
_entity_poly.type
_entity_poly.pdbx_seq_one_letter_code
_entity_poly.pdbx_strand_id
1 'polypeptide(L)'
;MLNTFTSYQLITRDISKSIDRIEQQPVVDRDTKYYLDNITKVKSIDDFVKNDRLFKYAMKAYGLEDMAYAKAFMVKALKEGVSDPNSFANKLTDKRYAEFVRAFNFAANGTSTTVYNKAQQLVTSNYALQVQIGASQKGLPYYQSETAYYVTNIAKVKSVDDLMGDSRLLTYAMA
;
A
#
# COMPACT_ATOMS: atom_id res chain seq x y z
N MET A 1 10.17 16.60 -25.70
CA MET A 1 10.57 16.44 -24.29
C MET A 1 9.38 16.81 -23.43
N LEU A 2 8.78 15.84 -22.73
CA LEU A 2 7.72 16.14 -21.75
C LEU A 2 8.37 16.88 -20.58
N ASN A 3 7.83 18.04 -20.21
CA ASN A 3 8.36 18.80 -19.08
C ASN A 3 8.00 18.09 -17.75
N THR A 4 8.80 18.31 -16.70
CA THR A 4 8.62 17.69 -15.38
C THR A 4 7.21 17.88 -14.83
N PHE A 5 6.57 19.00 -15.15
CA PHE A 5 5.20 19.31 -14.74
C PHE A 5 4.14 18.44 -15.43
N THR A 6 4.23 18.26 -16.75
CA THR A 6 3.37 17.38 -17.54
C THR A 6 3.60 15.92 -17.17
N SER A 7 4.85 15.50 -16.96
CA SER A 7 5.14 14.16 -16.43
C SER A 7 4.52 13.94 -15.04
N TYR A 8 4.64 14.92 -14.14
CA TYR A 8 4.02 14.85 -12.81
C TYR A 8 2.49 14.82 -12.86
N GLN A 9 1.86 15.64 -13.70
CA GLN A 9 0.40 15.65 -13.88
C GLN A 9 -0.12 14.34 -14.48
N LEU A 10 0.60 13.74 -15.42
CA LEU A 10 0.24 12.44 -15.98
C LEU A 10 0.35 11.34 -14.91
N ILE A 11 1.45 11.31 -14.17
CA ILE A 11 1.67 10.35 -13.06
C ILE A 11 0.58 10.50 -12.00
N THR A 12 0.32 11.71 -11.52
CA THR A 12 -0.68 11.94 -10.46
C THR A 12 -2.11 11.63 -10.91
N ARG A 13 -2.48 12.03 -12.14
CA ARG A 13 -3.80 11.72 -12.72
C ARG A 13 -4.00 10.21 -12.90
N ASP A 14 -2.97 9.51 -13.36
CA ASP A 14 -3.05 8.07 -13.59
C ASP A 14 -3.00 7.29 -12.27
N ILE A 15 -2.27 7.77 -11.26
CA ILE A 15 -2.33 7.23 -9.89
C ILE A 15 -3.74 7.32 -9.33
N SER A 16 -4.40 8.48 -9.38
CA SER A 16 -5.77 8.62 -8.87
C SER A 16 -6.73 7.64 -9.54
N LYS A 17 -6.70 7.55 -10.88
CA LYS A 17 -7.52 6.58 -11.61
C LYS A 17 -7.19 5.12 -11.28
N SER A 18 -5.91 4.83 -11.02
CA SER A 18 -5.47 3.48 -10.65
C SER A 18 -5.96 3.11 -9.25
N ILE A 19 -5.92 4.06 -8.31
CA ILE A 19 -6.47 3.90 -6.97
C ILE A 19 -7.99 3.69 -7.04
N ASP A 20 -8.73 4.50 -7.80
CA ASP A 20 -10.18 4.33 -7.99
C ASP A 20 -10.52 2.93 -8.52
N ARG A 21 -9.75 2.42 -9.48
CA ARG A 21 -9.91 1.06 -10.02
C ARG A 21 -9.61 0.00 -8.97
N ILE A 22 -8.62 0.22 -8.11
CA ILE A 22 -8.25 -0.70 -7.03
C ILE A 22 -9.31 -0.73 -5.95
N GLU A 23 -9.83 0.41 -5.55
CA GLU A 23 -10.92 0.50 -4.58
C GLU A 23 -12.16 -0.26 -5.06
N GLN A 24 -12.42 -0.25 -6.38
CA GLN A 24 -13.50 -1.02 -7.00
C GLN A 24 -13.22 -2.53 -7.15
N GLN A 25 -12.01 -3.01 -6.83
CA GLN A 25 -11.74 -4.45 -6.87
C GLN A 25 -12.54 -5.17 -5.78
N PRO A 26 -13.22 -6.29 -6.09
CA PRO A 26 -14.11 -6.97 -5.14
C PRO A 26 -13.46 -7.34 -3.80
N VAL A 27 -12.16 -7.68 -3.81
CA VAL A 27 -11.42 -8.02 -2.58
C VAL A 27 -11.14 -6.79 -1.74
N VAL A 28 -10.72 -5.69 -2.38
CA VAL A 28 -10.42 -4.42 -1.71
C VAL A 28 -11.69 -3.85 -1.11
N ASP A 29 -12.75 -3.70 -1.92
CA ASP A 29 -14.06 -3.21 -1.47
C ASP A 29 -14.59 -4.01 -0.28
N ARG A 30 -14.58 -5.35 -0.37
CA ARG A 30 -15.04 -6.23 0.72
C ARG A 30 -14.24 -6.04 2.01
N ASP A 31 -12.92 -5.91 1.92
CA ASP A 31 -12.06 -5.78 3.10
C ASP A 31 -12.15 -4.38 3.70
N THR A 32 -12.22 -3.34 2.85
CA THR A 32 -12.47 -1.95 3.25
C THR A 32 -13.83 -1.80 3.92
N LYS A 33 -14.88 -2.38 3.35
CA LYS A 33 -16.23 -2.40 3.94
C LYS A 33 -16.22 -3.08 5.30
N TYR A 34 -15.61 -4.26 5.41
CA TYR A 34 -15.51 -4.94 6.70
C TYR A 34 -14.77 -4.09 7.73
N TYR A 35 -13.69 -3.40 7.31
CA TYR A 35 -12.94 -2.51 8.18
C TYR A 35 -13.81 -1.36 8.71
N LEU A 36 -14.46 -0.61 7.82
CA LEU A 36 -15.31 0.53 8.19
C LEU A 36 -16.51 0.12 9.06
N ASP A 37 -17.16 -1.00 8.74
CA ASP A 37 -18.34 -1.50 9.46
C ASP A 37 -18.02 -1.98 10.89
N ASN A 38 -16.74 -2.24 11.21
CA ASN A 38 -16.35 -2.86 12.48
C ASN A 38 -15.32 -2.09 13.29
N ILE A 39 -14.49 -1.22 12.68
CA ILE A 39 -13.42 -0.51 13.40
C ILE A 39 -13.99 0.37 14.52
N THR A 40 -15.13 1.03 14.31
CA THR A 40 -15.77 1.90 15.30
C THR A 40 -16.26 1.17 16.55
N LYS A 41 -16.43 -0.16 16.47
CA LYS A 41 -16.82 -1.02 17.59
C LYS A 41 -15.65 -1.38 18.50
N VAL A 42 -14.42 -1.27 18.00
CA VAL A 42 -13.19 -1.53 18.76
C VAL A 42 -12.96 -0.41 19.77
N LYS A 43 -12.79 -0.75 21.05
CA LYS A 43 -12.64 0.23 22.15
C LYS A 43 -11.30 0.15 22.86
N SER A 44 -10.53 -0.91 22.65
CA SER A 44 -9.23 -1.11 23.27
C SER A 44 -8.19 -1.63 22.30
N ILE A 45 -6.92 -1.51 22.69
CA ILE A 45 -5.78 -2.09 21.97
C ILE A 45 -5.95 -3.61 21.84
N ASP A 46 -6.42 -4.27 22.91
CA ASP A 46 -6.59 -5.71 22.91
C ASP A 46 -7.72 -6.13 21.95
N ASP A 47 -8.84 -5.41 21.91
CA ASP A 47 -9.91 -5.67 20.95
C ASP A 47 -9.43 -5.48 19.50
N PHE A 48 -8.60 -4.46 19.28
CA PHE A 48 -8.06 -4.15 17.97
C PHE A 48 -7.13 -5.27 17.47
N VAL A 49 -6.17 -5.67 18.29
CA VAL A 49 -5.13 -6.64 17.92
C VAL A 49 -5.65 -8.09 17.93
N LYS A 50 -6.71 -8.38 18.71
CA LYS A 50 -7.38 -9.69 18.69
C LYS A 50 -8.24 -9.89 17.43
N ASN A 51 -8.77 -8.82 16.84
CA ASN A 51 -9.47 -8.92 15.56
C ASN A 51 -8.46 -8.97 14.41
N ASP A 52 -8.07 -10.19 14.02
CA ASP A 52 -7.06 -10.44 12.97
C ASP A 52 -7.37 -9.73 11.66
N ARG A 53 -8.64 -9.66 11.28
CA ARG A 53 -9.04 -9.07 10.00
C ARG A 53 -8.86 -7.56 10.01
N LEU A 54 -9.29 -6.89 11.08
CA LEU A 54 -9.08 -5.44 11.26
C LEU A 54 -7.59 -5.12 11.39
N PHE A 55 -6.87 -5.89 12.20
CA PHE A 55 -5.47 -5.65 12.47
C PHE A 55 -4.61 -5.84 11.21
N LYS A 56 -4.79 -6.94 10.46
CA LYS A 56 -4.06 -7.18 9.21
C LYS A 56 -4.36 -6.12 8.16
N TYR A 57 -5.63 -5.70 8.03
CA TYR A 57 -6.01 -4.62 7.13
C TYR A 57 -5.26 -3.33 7.45
N ALA A 58 -5.27 -2.93 8.73
CA ALA A 58 -4.55 -1.75 9.19
C ALA A 58 -3.03 -1.88 9.01
N MET A 59 -2.43 -3.01 9.36
CA MET A 59 -1.00 -3.25 9.19
C MET A 59 -0.60 -3.14 7.70
N LYS A 60 -1.40 -3.73 6.81
CA LYS A 60 -1.20 -3.61 5.38
C LYS A 60 -1.31 -2.18 4.89
N ALA A 61 -2.26 -1.40 5.38
CA ALA A 61 -2.38 0.02 5.04
C ALA A 61 -1.11 0.83 5.37
N TYR A 62 -0.36 0.46 6.40
CA TYR A 62 0.92 1.09 6.76
C TYR A 62 2.14 0.35 6.17
N GLY A 63 1.95 -0.59 5.25
CA GLY A 63 3.03 -1.37 4.63
C GLY A 63 3.72 -2.34 5.58
N LEU A 64 3.08 -2.69 6.70
CA LEU A 64 3.59 -3.58 7.74
C LEU A 64 2.96 -4.98 7.65
N GLU A 65 2.45 -5.40 6.48
CA GLU A 65 1.72 -6.67 6.34
C GLU A 65 2.54 -7.89 6.75
N ASP A 66 3.83 -7.92 6.41
CA ASP A 66 4.75 -9.00 6.78
C ASP A 66 4.98 -9.08 8.30
N MET A 67 4.76 -7.98 9.02
CA MET A 67 4.93 -7.88 10.47
C MET A 67 3.62 -8.03 11.24
N ALA A 68 2.51 -8.35 10.55
CA ALA A 68 1.20 -8.51 11.20
C ALA A 68 1.13 -9.71 12.17
N TYR A 69 2.11 -10.62 12.15
CA TYR A 69 2.22 -11.68 13.17
C TYR A 69 2.75 -11.16 14.52
N ALA A 70 3.46 -10.02 14.53
CA ALA A 70 4.15 -9.48 15.70
C ALA A 70 3.19 -8.70 16.64
N LYS A 71 2.09 -9.34 17.05
CA LYS A 71 1.02 -8.71 17.84
C LYS A 71 1.53 -8.10 19.15
N ALA A 72 2.34 -8.83 19.92
CA ALA A 72 2.86 -8.34 21.21
C ALA A 72 3.74 -7.09 21.04
N PHE A 73 4.53 -7.04 19.96
CA PHE A 73 5.33 -5.88 19.60
C PHE A 73 4.45 -4.66 19.34
N MET A 74 3.38 -4.84 18.56
CA MET A 74 2.43 -3.77 18.25
C MET A 74 1.60 -3.33 19.47
N VAL A 75 1.23 -4.26 20.36
CA VAL A 75 0.57 -3.92 21.63
C VAL A 75 1.47 -3.01 22.47
N LYS A 76 2.77 -3.30 22.57
CA LYS A 76 3.73 -2.43 23.27
C LYS A 76 3.79 -1.04 22.64
N ALA A 77 3.94 -0.99 21.31
CA ALA A 77 4.00 0.28 20.57
C ALA A 77 2.73 1.13 20.77
N LEU A 78 1.55 0.51 20.68
CA LEU A 78 0.26 1.18 20.86
C LEU A 78 0.02 1.64 22.30
N LYS A 79 0.49 0.88 23.29
CA LYS A 79 0.38 1.23 24.72
C LYS A 79 1.24 2.44 25.09
N GLU A 80 2.48 2.48 24.60
CA GLU A 80 3.39 3.62 24.85
C GLU A 80 3.02 4.86 24.01
N GLY A 81 2.34 4.68 22.88
CA GLY A 81 1.93 5.77 22.01
C GLY A 81 3.11 6.43 21.29
N VAL A 82 2.90 7.70 20.89
CA VAL A 82 3.92 8.51 20.19
C VAL A 82 4.15 9.89 20.81
N SER A 83 3.44 10.20 21.90
CA SER A 83 3.52 11.52 22.55
C SER A 83 4.87 11.74 23.25
N ASP A 84 5.44 10.69 23.85
CA ASP A 84 6.79 10.73 24.40
C ASP A 84 7.81 10.53 23.26
N PRO A 85 8.78 11.45 23.05
CA PRO A 85 9.89 11.26 22.12
C PRO A 85 10.67 9.96 22.35
N ASN A 86 10.69 9.46 23.57
CA ASN A 86 11.37 8.23 23.99
C ASN A 86 10.48 6.98 23.98
N SER A 87 9.22 7.09 23.53
CA SER A 87 8.33 5.94 23.37
C SER A 87 8.91 4.88 22.43
N PHE A 88 8.52 3.63 22.64
CA PHE A 88 8.97 2.49 21.87
C PHE A 88 8.85 2.73 20.36
N ALA A 89 7.70 3.19 19.89
CA ALA A 89 7.46 3.45 18.47
C ALA A 89 8.38 4.54 17.89
N ASN A 90 8.68 5.61 18.65
CA ASN A 90 9.55 6.69 18.20
C ASN A 90 11.02 6.27 18.11
N LYS A 91 11.44 5.34 18.98
CA LYS A 91 12.80 4.76 19.00
C LYS A 91 13.09 3.78 17.88
N LEU A 92 12.06 3.25 17.21
CA LEU A 92 12.26 2.35 16.08
C LEU A 92 12.90 3.08 14.89
N THR A 93 13.79 2.38 14.19
CA THR A 93 14.41 2.87 12.95
C THR A 93 13.35 3.02 11.86
N ASP A 94 12.47 2.04 11.73
CA ASP A 94 11.35 2.07 10.80
C ASP A 94 10.23 2.97 11.34
N LYS A 95 10.01 4.11 10.67
CA LYS A 95 9.04 5.12 11.10
C LYS A 95 7.59 4.76 10.81
N ARG A 96 7.33 3.73 9.99
CA ARG A 96 5.97 3.26 9.70
C ARG A 96 5.24 2.79 10.96
N TYR A 97 5.97 2.26 11.95
CA TYR A 97 5.40 1.90 13.25
C TYR A 97 4.90 3.12 14.03
N ALA A 98 5.66 4.22 14.04
CA ALA A 98 5.21 5.46 14.68
C ALA A 98 4.02 6.07 13.95
N GLU A 99 3.97 5.98 12.62
CA GLU A 99 2.81 6.42 11.84
C GLU A 99 1.55 5.59 12.13
N PHE A 100 1.70 4.27 12.19
CA PHE A 100 0.63 3.36 12.59
C PHE A 100 0.11 3.70 13.98
N VAL A 101 1.01 3.82 14.97
CA VAL A 101 0.61 4.15 16.36
C VAL A 101 -0.03 5.53 16.44
N ARG A 102 0.41 6.49 15.62
CA ARG A 102 -0.22 7.83 15.55
C ARG A 102 -1.65 7.78 15.01
N ALA A 103 -1.92 6.89 14.06
CA ALA A 103 -3.27 6.68 13.52
C ALA A 103 -4.18 5.96 14.52
N PHE A 104 -3.62 5.01 15.25
CA PHE A 104 -4.30 4.24 16.30
C PHE A 104 -3.85 4.65 17.70
N ASN A 105 -3.85 5.96 17.98
CA ASN A 105 -3.30 6.49 19.24
C ASN A 105 -4.25 6.29 20.44
N PHE A 106 -4.40 5.03 20.87
CA PHE A 106 -5.18 4.64 22.05
C PHE A 106 -4.65 5.26 23.35
N ALA A 107 -3.34 5.52 23.44
CA ALA A 107 -2.73 6.18 24.59
C ALA A 107 -3.25 7.62 24.78
N ALA A 108 -3.46 8.36 23.68
CA ALA A 108 -3.96 9.73 23.75
C ALA A 108 -5.49 9.83 23.68
N ASN A 109 -6.14 8.99 22.87
CA ASN A 109 -7.55 9.14 22.52
C ASN A 109 -8.46 8.09 23.17
N GLY A 110 -7.90 7.08 23.85
CA GLY A 110 -8.66 6.02 24.51
C GLY A 110 -9.63 5.32 23.55
N THR A 111 -10.88 5.16 23.99
CA THR A 111 -11.95 4.50 23.24
C THR A 111 -12.41 5.28 22.00
N SER A 112 -12.03 6.56 21.88
CA SER A 112 -12.35 7.42 20.73
C SER A 112 -11.38 7.27 19.56
N THR A 113 -10.31 6.50 19.74
CA THR A 113 -9.27 6.29 18.71
C THR A 113 -9.83 5.81 17.38
N THR A 114 -10.79 4.88 17.43
CA THR A 114 -11.32 4.18 16.25
C THR A 114 -12.47 4.93 15.57
N VAL A 115 -13.02 5.94 16.24
CA VAL A 115 -13.97 6.88 15.64
C VAL A 115 -13.28 8.11 15.05
N TYR A 116 -11.99 8.29 15.33
CA TYR A 116 -11.20 9.38 14.79
C TYR A 116 -10.91 9.18 13.30
N ASN A 117 -10.95 10.27 12.53
CA ASN A 117 -10.84 10.25 11.08
C ASN A 117 -9.59 9.50 10.58
N LYS A 118 -8.43 9.68 11.24
CA LYS A 118 -7.19 8.99 10.85
C LYS A 118 -7.28 7.47 10.97
N ALA A 119 -8.08 6.92 11.88
CA ALA A 119 -8.29 5.49 12.00
C ALA A 119 -9.31 4.95 10.99
N GLN A 120 -10.03 5.82 10.27
CA GLN A 120 -11.01 5.46 9.25
C GLN A 120 -10.49 5.82 7.86
N GLN A 121 -10.58 7.09 7.47
CA GLN A 121 -10.32 7.55 6.10
C GLN A 121 -8.85 7.35 5.71
N LEU A 122 -7.91 7.74 6.57
CA LEU A 122 -6.48 7.62 6.24
C LEU A 122 -6.05 6.16 6.10
N VAL A 123 -6.59 5.25 6.94
CA VAL A 123 -6.28 3.82 6.86
C VAL A 123 -6.83 3.22 5.56
N THR A 124 -8.07 3.56 5.16
CA THR A 124 -8.65 3.03 3.92
C THR A 124 -7.94 3.56 2.68
N SER A 125 -7.61 4.86 2.64
CA SER A 125 -6.84 5.43 1.53
C SER A 125 -5.44 4.83 1.43
N ASN A 126 -4.75 4.64 2.55
CA ASN A 126 -3.42 4.03 2.54
C ASN A 126 -3.49 2.54 2.14
N TYR A 127 -4.56 1.82 2.47
CA TYR A 127 -4.74 0.43 2.05
C TYR A 127 -4.80 0.30 0.52
N ALA A 128 -5.60 1.12 -0.15
CA ALA A 128 -5.69 1.12 -1.61
C ALA A 128 -4.33 1.43 -2.25
N LEU A 129 -3.59 2.39 -1.69
CA LEU A 129 -2.23 2.71 -2.12
C LEU A 129 -1.26 1.53 -1.96
N GLN A 130 -1.31 0.81 -0.85
CA GLN A 130 -0.44 -0.35 -0.63
C GLN A 130 -0.79 -1.52 -1.54
N VAL A 131 -2.07 -1.70 -1.88
CA VAL A 131 -2.47 -2.66 -2.92
C VAL A 131 -1.91 -2.26 -4.29
N GLN A 132 -1.94 -0.97 -4.65
CA GLN A 132 -1.32 -0.47 -5.89
C GLN A 132 0.18 -0.73 -5.92
N ILE A 133 0.89 -0.42 -4.83
CA ILE A 133 2.33 -0.62 -4.72
C ILE A 133 2.67 -2.11 -4.84
N GLY A 134 1.96 -2.96 -4.10
CA GLY A 134 2.13 -4.42 -4.18
C GLY A 134 1.83 -4.98 -5.58
N ALA A 135 0.81 -4.47 -6.27
CA ALA A 135 0.50 -4.83 -7.65
C ALA A 135 1.58 -4.35 -8.63
N SER A 136 2.13 -3.15 -8.42
CA SER A 136 3.21 -2.59 -9.24
C SER A 136 4.50 -3.38 -9.07
N GLN A 137 4.83 -3.77 -7.83
CA GLN A 137 5.98 -4.64 -7.53
C GLN A 137 5.80 -6.06 -8.07
N LYS A 138 4.60 -6.64 -7.95
CA LYS A 138 4.26 -7.94 -8.56
C LYS A 138 4.13 -7.88 -10.09
N GLY A 139 4.02 -6.69 -10.68
CA GLY A 139 4.02 -6.44 -12.12
C GLY A 139 5.43 -6.28 -12.73
N LEU A 140 6.47 -6.13 -11.90
CA LEU A 140 7.87 -6.12 -12.35
C LEU A 140 8.34 -7.39 -13.11
N PRO A 141 7.80 -8.61 -12.88
CA PRO A 141 8.13 -9.77 -13.69
C PRO A 141 7.74 -9.60 -15.17
N TYR A 142 6.66 -8.87 -15.46
CA TYR A 142 6.24 -8.60 -16.85
C TYR A 142 7.26 -7.70 -17.56
N TYR A 143 7.69 -6.61 -16.92
CA TYR A 143 8.71 -5.75 -17.50
C TYR A 143 10.09 -6.42 -17.56
N GLN A 144 10.44 -7.27 -16.59
CA GLN A 144 11.67 -8.05 -16.64
C GLN A 144 11.63 -9.12 -17.75
N SER A 145 10.51 -9.82 -17.92
CA SER A 145 10.35 -10.82 -18.98
C SER A 145 10.31 -10.18 -20.36
N GLU A 146 9.56 -9.09 -20.53
CA GLU A 146 9.50 -8.36 -21.80
C GLU A 146 10.83 -7.66 -22.11
N THR A 147 11.54 -7.11 -21.12
CA THR A 147 12.90 -6.56 -21.31
C THR A 147 13.90 -7.65 -21.67
N ALA A 148 13.89 -8.80 -20.97
CA ALA A 148 14.75 -9.93 -21.29
C ALA A 148 14.45 -10.52 -22.67
N TYR A 149 13.16 -10.63 -23.03
CA TYR A 149 12.71 -11.06 -24.34
C TYR A 149 13.15 -10.07 -25.43
N TYR A 150 12.97 -8.77 -25.19
CA TYR A 150 13.40 -7.71 -26.10
C TYR A 150 14.91 -7.76 -26.31
N VAL A 151 15.71 -7.68 -25.25
CA VAL A 151 17.19 -7.70 -25.33
C VAL A 151 17.72 -8.95 -26.04
N THR A 152 17.10 -10.11 -25.82
CA THR A 152 17.54 -11.38 -26.44
C THR A 152 17.18 -11.45 -27.93
N ASN A 153 16.04 -10.90 -28.34
CA ASN A 153 15.50 -11.10 -29.68
C ASN A 153 15.67 -9.90 -30.60
N ILE A 154 15.83 -8.68 -30.07
CA ILE A 154 16.09 -7.48 -30.88
C ILE A 154 17.40 -7.60 -31.66
N ALA A 155 18.42 -8.25 -31.09
CA ALA A 155 19.68 -8.52 -31.79
C ALA A 155 19.53 -9.50 -32.99
N LYS A 156 18.40 -10.21 -33.08
CA LYS A 156 18.09 -11.15 -34.17
C LYS A 156 17.25 -10.51 -35.28
N VAL A 157 16.64 -9.35 -35.01
CA VAL A 157 15.87 -8.57 -35.98
C VAL A 157 16.83 -7.98 -37.01
N LYS A 158 16.62 -8.29 -38.29
CA LYS A 158 17.50 -7.82 -39.39
C LYS A 158 16.82 -6.78 -40.28
N SER A 159 15.51 -6.62 -40.14
CA SER A 159 14.69 -5.72 -40.95
C SER A 159 13.50 -5.15 -40.16
N VAL A 160 12.89 -4.09 -40.68
CA VAL A 160 11.69 -3.49 -40.10
C VAL A 160 10.51 -4.47 -40.14
N ASP A 161 10.43 -5.31 -41.17
CA ASP A 161 9.39 -6.34 -41.29
C ASP A 161 9.53 -7.41 -40.19
N ASP A 162 10.76 -7.79 -39.81
CA ASP A 162 11.01 -8.70 -38.70
C ASP A 162 10.55 -8.11 -37.36
N LEU A 163 10.73 -6.80 -37.17
CA LEU A 163 10.30 -6.10 -35.96
C LEU A 163 8.77 -5.97 -35.90
N MET A 164 8.14 -5.65 -37.03
CA MET A 164 6.69 -5.53 -37.14
C MET A 164 5.97 -6.88 -37.05
N GLY A 165 6.64 -7.98 -37.41
CA GLY A 165 6.14 -9.34 -37.30
C GLY A 165 6.10 -9.89 -35.86
N ASP A 166 6.88 -9.32 -34.94
CA ASP A 166 6.85 -9.70 -33.52
C ASP A 166 6.12 -8.62 -32.70
N SER A 167 4.85 -8.88 -32.42
CA SER A 167 3.98 -7.96 -31.67
C SER A 167 4.48 -7.65 -30.27
N ARG A 168 5.30 -8.51 -29.65
CA ARG A 168 5.89 -8.25 -28.34
C ARG A 168 7.09 -7.32 -28.44
N LEU A 169 7.97 -7.53 -29.41
CA LEU A 169 9.08 -6.62 -29.68
C LEU A 169 8.59 -5.24 -30.10
N LEU A 170 7.57 -5.18 -30.96
CA LEU A 170 6.96 -3.94 -31.43
C LEU A 170 6.31 -3.19 -30.26
N THR A 171 5.52 -3.88 -29.43
CA THR A 171 4.86 -3.27 -28.26
C THR A 171 5.87 -2.70 -27.27
N TYR A 172 6.99 -3.39 -27.05
CA TYR A 172 8.07 -2.90 -26.19
C TYR A 172 8.82 -1.71 -26.82
N ALA A 173 9.08 -1.75 -28.13
CA ALA A 173 9.78 -0.67 -28.84
C ALA A 173 8.96 0.63 -28.97
N MET A 174 7.64 0.56 -28.83
CA MET A 174 6.71 1.69 -28.91
C MET A 174 6.26 2.23 -27.53
N ALA A 175 6.59 1.52 -26.44
CA ALA A 175 6.30 1.92 -25.07
C ALA A 175 7.28 3.00 -24.57
#